data_AF-A0A8T4XL19-F1
#
_entry.id   AF-A0A8T4XL19-F1
#
_cell.length_a   1.000
_cell.length_b   1.000
_cell.length_c   1.000
_cell.angle_alpha   90.00
_cell.angle_beta   90.00
_cell.angle_gamma   90.00
#
_symmetry.space_group_name_H-M   'P 1'
#
loop_
_entity.id
_entity.type
_entity.pdbx_description
1 polymer ?
#
loop_
_entity_poly.entity_id
_entity_poly.type
_entity_poly.pdbx_seq_one_letter_code
_entity_poly.pdbx_strand_id
1 'polypeptide(L)' 'MSILEIDDKGRLTIPKEIRESLNFGKKVLVINAGDHLKIIPLPSDPFKTLHGAFNVNKPFRELRRQAELLAEDEASK' A
#
# COMPACT_ATOMS: atom_id res chain seq x y z
N MET A 1 -21.24 13.75 -7.93
CA MET A 1 -20.36 13.88 -9.11
C MET A 1 -19.79 15.28 -9.08
N SER A 2 -18.46 15.42 -9.10
CA SER A 2 -17.78 16.70 -9.02
C SER A 2 -16.88 16.83 -10.24
N ILE A 3 -17.03 17.93 -10.99
CA ILE A 3 -16.11 18.30 -12.07
C ILE A 3 -15.08 19.24 -11.46
N LEU A 4 -13.80 18.97 -11.70
CA LEU A 4 -12.69 19.72 -11.14
C LEU A 4 -11.79 20.16 -12.28
N GLU A 5 -11.24 21.36 -12.17
CA GLU A 5 -10.22 21.86 -13.09
C GLU A 5 -8.83 21.53 -12.57
N ILE A 6 -7.92 21.28 -13.51
CA ILE A 6 -6.50 21.10 -13.24
C ILE A 6 -5.86 22.49 -13.33
N ASP A 7 -5.05 22.85 -12.34
CA ASP A 7 -4.37 24.14 -12.38
C ASP A 7 -3.24 24.18 -13.41
N ASP A 8 -2.67 25.35 -13.65
CA ASP A 8 -1.59 25.56 -14.64
C ASP A 8 -0.33 24.71 -14.37
N LYS A 9 -0.19 24.17 -13.16
CA LYS A 9 0.93 23.31 -12.74
C LYS A 9 0.59 21.83 -12.82
N GLY A 10 -0.57 21.46 -13.33
CA GLY A 10 -1.01 20.07 -13.45
C GLY A 10 -1.53 19.47 -12.15
N ARG A 11 -1.88 20.28 -11.13
CA ARG A 11 -2.34 19.78 -9.82
C ARG A 11 -3.86 19.68 -9.79
N LEU A 12 -4.36 18.59 -9.19
CA LEU A 12 -5.77 18.37 -8.91
C LEU A 12 -6.03 18.55 -7.41
N THR A 13 -6.95 19.45 -7.05
CA THR A 13 -7.36 19.63 -5.65
C THR A 13 -8.49 18.65 -5.31
N ILE A 14 -8.24 17.74 -4.38
CA ILE A 14 -9.27 16.80 -3.88
C ILE A 14 -10.22 17.55 -2.92
N PRO A 15 -11.54 17.56 -3.18
CA PRO A 15 -12.55 18.14 -2.29
C PRO A 15 -12.45 17.62 -0.85
N LYS A 16 -12.83 18.45 0.12
CA LYS A 16 -12.72 18.14 1.55
C LYS A 16 -13.52 16.88 1.91
N GLU A 17 -14.72 16.75 1.37
CA GLU A 17 -15.65 15.65 1.62
C GLU A 17 -15.06 14.29 1.18
N ILE A 18 -14.35 14.28 0.06
CA ILE A 18 -13.66 13.09 -0.45
C ILE A 18 -12.43 12.77 0.42
N ARG A 19 -11.66 13.80 0.81
CA ARG A 19 -10.50 13.62 1.69
C ARG A 19 -10.88 13.03 3.04
N GLU A 20 -11.97 13.49 3.63
CA GLU A 20 -12.46 13.02 4.93
C GLU A 20 -13.05 11.61 4.84
N SER A 21 -13.90 11.34 3.84
CA SER A 21 -14.54 10.02 3.69
C SER A 21 -13.56 8.89 3.42
N LEU A 22 -12.51 9.16 2.63
CA LEU A 22 -11.45 8.18 2.32
C LEU A 22 -10.25 8.29 3.27
N ASN A 23 -10.35 9.11 4.33
CA ASN A 23 -9.34 9.29 5.37
C ASN A 23 -7.94 9.57 4.78
N PHE A 24 -7.86 10.49 3.82
CA PHE A 24 -6.65 10.84 3.09
C PHE A 24 -5.53 11.23 4.06
N GLY A 25 -4.44 10.48 4.03
CA GLY A 25 -3.17 10.87 4.63
C GLY A 25 -2.43 11.93 3.80
N LYS A 26 -1.14 12.13 4.12
CA LYS A 26 -0.26 13.01 3.34
C LYS A 26 0.22 12.40 2.02
N LYS A 27 0.05 11.09 1.84
CA LYS A 27 0.57 10.32 0.72
C LYS A 27 -0.56 9.56 0.05
N VAL A 28 -0.46 9.45 -1.27
CA VAL A 28 -1.37 8.68 -2.10
C VAL A 28 -0.56 7.86 -3.09
N LEU A 29 -1.08 6.69 -3.47
CA LEU A 29 -0.60 5.91 -4.59
C LEU A 29 -1.46 6.27 -5.81
N VAL A 30 -0.81 6.64 -6.91
CA VAL A 30 -1.47 6.91 -8.19
C VAL A 30 -1.13 5.75 -9.14
N ILE A 31 -2.15 5.06 -9.63
CA ILE A 31 -2.01 3.95 -10.58
C ILE A 31 -2.67 4.36 -11.89
N ASN A 32 -1.94 4.21 -12.99
CA ASN A 32 -2.52 4.33 -14.33
C ASN A 32 -3.30 3.05 -14.65
N ALA A 33 -4.63 3.17 -14.79
CA ALA A 33 -5.52 2.06 -15.14
C ALA A 33 -5.79 1.94 -16.65
N GLY A 34 -5.15 2.77 -17.47
CA GLY A 34 -5.33 2.85 -18.92
C GLY A 34 -6.28 3.97 -19.33
N ASP A 35 -7.55 3.86 -18.97
CA ASP A 35 -8.61 4.82 -19.26
C ASP A 35 -8.80 5.88 -18.16
N HIS A 36 -8.32 5.61 -16.95
CA HIS A 36 -8.40 6.52 -15.80
C HIS A 36 -7.20 6.38 -14.86
N LEU A 37 -7.10 7.31 -13.91
CA LEU A 37 -6.19 7.22 -12.77
C LEU A 37 -6.92 6.71 -11.54
N LYS A 38 -6.35 5.71 -10.86
CA LYS A 38 -6.78 5.31 -9.52
C LYS A 38 -5.91 6.01 -8.49
N ILE A 39 -6.54 6.71 -7.55
CA ILE A 39 -5.86 7.38 -6.43
C ILE A 39 -6.25 6.65 -5.14
N ILE A 40 -5.26 6.07 -4.48
CA ILE A 40 -5.43 5.27 -3.27
C ILE A 40 -4.70 5.97 -2.11
N PRO A 41 -5.40 6.40 -1.05
CA PRO A 41 -4.76 6.92 0.15
C PRO A 41 -3.81 5.90 0.77
N LEU A 42 -2.60 6.35 1.11
CA LEU A 42 -1.68 5.51 1.86
C LEU A 42 -1.83 5.78 3.36
N PRO A 43 -1.79 4.73 4.20
CA PRO A 43 -1.81 4.90 5.64
C PRO A 43 -0.58 5.72 6.08
N SER A 44 -0.77 6.55 7.11
CA SER A 44 0.33 7.32 7.71
C SER A 44 1.39 6.41 8.33
N ASP A 45 0.96 5.26 8.84
CA ASP A 45 1.80 4.22 9.42
C ASP A 45 1.52 2.87 8.73
N PRO A 46 2.34 2.46 7.75
CA PRO A 46 2.19 1.19 7.06
C PRO A 46 2.21 -0.02 7.99
N PHE A 47 2.95 0.04 9.11
CA PHE A 47 3.08 -1.10 10.01
C PHE A 47 1.79 -1.37 10.79
N LYS A 48 1.01 -0.35 11.09
CA LYS A 48 -0.35 -0.54 11.66
C LYS A 48 -1.26 -1.30 10.70
N THR A 49 -1.16 -1.05 9.41
CA THR A 49 -1.96 -1.77 8.40
C THR A 49 -1.45 -3.20 8.18
N LEU A 50 -0.13 -3.41 8.25
CA LEU A 50 0.47 -4.73 8.10
C LEU A 50 0.35 -5.62 9.34
N HIS A 51 0.02 -5.05 10.50
CA HIS A 51 -0.15 -5.81 11.74
C HIS A 51 -1.28 -6.83 11.60
N GLY A 52 -0.93 -8.11 11.71
CA GLY A 52 -1.88 -9.22 11.54
C GLY A 52 -2.19 -9.59 10.08
N ALA A 53 -1.63 -8.87 9.09
CA ALA A 53 -1.77 -9.25 7.67
C ALA A 53 -1.07 -10.59 7.39
N PHE A 54 -0.01 -10.90 8.13
CA PHE A 54 0.66 -12.18 8.08
C PHE A 54 0.23 -13.04 9.27
N ASN A 55 -0.86 -13.79 9.08
CA ASN A 55 -1.43 -14.64 10.11
C ASN A 55 -1.06 -16.11 9.87
N VAL A 56 -0.06 -16.58 10.59
CA VAL A 56 0.51 -17.93 10.43
C VAL A 56 0.51 -18.66 11.77
N ASN A 57 0.15 -19.95 11.74
CA ASN A 57 0.04 -20.77 12.94
C ASN A 57 1.40 -21.23 13.50
N LYS A 58 2.51 -20.80 12.88
CA LYS A 58 3.87 -21.16 13.29
C LYS A 58 4.57 -19.95 13.90
N PRO A 59 5.32 -20.10 15.00
CA PRO A 59 6.13 -19.02 15.54
C PRO A 59 7.22 -18.60 14.55
N PHE A 60 7.61 -17.32 14.58
CA PHE A 60 8.65 -16.75 13.72
C PHE A 60 9.93 -17.60 13.67
N ARG A 61 10.35 -18.16 14.82
CA ARG A 61 11.55 -18.99 14.93
C ARG A 61 11.51 -20.23 14.03
N GLU A 62 10.36 -20.87 13.88
CA GLU A 62 10.21 -22.04 13.02
C GLU A 62 10.26 -21.66 11.54
N LEU A 63 9.60 -20.56 11.18
CA LEU A 63 9.61 -20.04 9.81
C LEU A 63 11.02 -19.65 9.38
N ARG A 64 11.76 -18.98 10.27
CA ARG A 64 13.16 -18.63 10.06
C ARG A 64 14.02 -19.87 9.81
N ARG A 65 13.88 -20.90 10.66
CA ARG A 65 14.64 -22.16 10.49
C ARG A 65 14.31 -22.85 9.17
N GLN A 66 13.04 -22.86 8.75
CA GLN A 66 12.63 -23.42 7.46
C GLN A 66 13.26 -22.66 6.29
N ALA A 67 13.31 -21.32 6.36
CA ALA A 67 13.93 -20.49 5.34
C ALA A 67 15.45 -20.72 5.26
N GLU A 68 16.13 -20.83 6.40
CA GLU A 68 17.58 -21.11 6.46
C GLU A 68 17.92 -22.47 5.81
N LEU A 69 17.17 -23.54 6.15
CA LEU A 69 17.37 -24.87 5.55
C LEU A 69 17.12 -24.90 4.04
N LEU A 70 16.08 -24.18 3.57
CA LEU A 70 15.78 -24.10 2.14
C LEU A 70 16.91 -23.38 1.39
N ALA A 71 17.42 -22.28 1.93
CA ALA A 71 18.52 -21.53 1.34
C ALA A 71 19.80 -22.37 1.25
N GLU A 72 20.10 -23.19 2.25
CA GLU A 72 21.25 -24.12 2.23
C GLU A 72 21.11 -25.20 1.15
N ASP A 73 19.91 -25.79 0.99
CA ASP A 73 19.62 -26.78 -0.07
C ASP A 73 19.77 -26.16 -1.47
N GLU A 74 19.23 -24.96 -1.67
CA GLU A 74 19.33 -24.24 -2.94
C GLU A 74 20.78 -23.85 -3.27
N ALA A 75 21.58 -23.45 -2.29
CA ALA A 75 22.99 -23.12 -2.48
C ALA A 75 23.89 -24.34 -2.74
N SER A 76 23.43 -25.54 -2.36
CA SER A 76 24.16 -26.80 -2.53
C SER A 76 23.85 -27.50 -3.87
N LYS A 77 22.93 -26.95 -4.67
CA LYS A 77 22.60 -27.37 -6.03
C LYS A 77 23.40 -26.58 -7.07
#